data_AF-A0A9E1H9A7-F1
#
_entry.id   AF-A0A9E1H9A7-F1
#
_cell.length_a   1.000
_cell.length_b   1.000
_cell.length_c   1.000
_cell.angle_alpha   90.00
_cell.angle_beta   90.00
_cell.angle_gamma   90.00
#
_symmetry.space_group_name_H-M   'P 1'
#
loop_
_entity.id
_entity.type
_entity.pdbx_description
1 polymer ?
#
loop_
_entity_poly.entity_id
_entity_poly.type
_entity_poly.pdbx_seq_one_letter_code
_entity_poly.pdbx_strand_id
1 'polypeptide(L)'
;MDTKLKNSRNVRIGIIIIGLLLAVGVNVSLFPWMIRNAEQKSAQLFSSSENVNTEYIDTLYQGAYVLYTEIKNEPSENRTEPFVGEGSGYDDYDYISEWSSSFEGVRSETDYYATDGTKKEVNTNAPLYEVLEPDFRIDDDKEQWNSYESVFVLDFDEDGNLSVDVKKDGTVSADTLIKSLLQADRYNEIRTYAVDNDTTFVPVKNFQVVYGIPKDSTNLAYEDYYTSDYYLVASGGGDAAYFITLLVIAAFACFMCSRRVWKNEKMPDYLPKWRYMEAGIFGLMMSFAMCDIYIDTVCDFPYTGKSGYANVNVWSVLKTGGILWIVFAVAFVSVVCIYPVFSVGLKEYIRQYSFIYQIFPWIRKKWNQFTDEVNHIDFSDKTTKTILKIVGINFLVLAVLMCMWMFGIVGLVIYSLVLFYLMKKYYDRIKKDYDVLMRGVQRIAEGDLDTMITEDIGVFEPFKEQLTEIRTGFKKAVDEEVKSQRMKTELITNVSHDLKTPLTAITTYVELLKKEDITEEERKSYIET
;
A
#
# COMPACT_ATOMS: atom_id res chain seq x y z
N MET A 1 -28.27 -48.40 11.83
CA MET A 1 -27.71 -47.25 12.57
C MET A 1 -27.98 -45.92 11.85
N ASP A 2 -28.40 -45.95 10.59
CA ASP A 2 -28.55 -44.76 9.72
C ASP A 2 -29.81 -43.91 9.94
N THR A 3 -30.89 -44.46 10.49
CA THR A 3 -32.14 -43.70 10.72
C THR A 3 -32.02 -42.69 11.87
N LYS A 4 -31.30 -43.02 12.96
CA LYS A 4 -31.02 -42.08 14.06
C LYS A 4 -30.08 -40.95 13.63
N LEU A 5 -29.04 -41.26 12.84
CA LEU A 5 -28.12 -40.28 12.27
C LEU A 5 -28.84 -39.32 11.30
N LYS A 6 -29.71 -39.83 10.42
CA LYS A 6 -30.50 -39.01 9.50
C LYS A 6 -31.49 -38.09 10.23
N ASN A 7 -32.10 -38.56 11.32
CA ASN A 7 -33.01 -37.75 12.14
C ASN A 7 -32.26 -36.64 12.91
N SER A 8 -31.08 -36.94 13.45
CA SER A 8 -30.21 -35.93 14.10
C SER A 8 -29.75 -34.83 13.13
N ARG A 9 -29.46 -35.20 11.87
CA ARG A 9 -29.03 -34.27 10.82
C ARG A 9 -30.16 -33.33 10.40
N ASN A 10 -31.37 -33.85 10.23
CA ASN A 10 -32.53 -33.03 9.87
C ASN A 10 -32.94 -32.09 11.01
N VAL A 11 -32.85 -32.55 12.26
CA VAL A 11 -33.05 -31.71 13.45
C VAL A 11 -32.01 -30.59 13.52
N ARG A 12 -30.74 -30.87 13.21
CA ARG A 12 -29.68 -29.86 13.13
C ARG A 12 -29.92 -28.83 12.03
N ILE A 13 -30.30 -29.28 10.83
CA ILE A 13 -30.64 -28.37 9.73
C ILE A 13 -31.81 -27.47 10.15
N GLY A 14 -32.84 -28.04 10.80
CA GLY A 14 -33.96 -27.26 11.34
C GLY A 14 -33.53 -26.22 12.37
N ILE A 15 -32.64 -26.58 13.31
CA ILE A 15 -32.12 -25.63 14.31
C ILE A 15 -31.21 -24.57 13.69
N ILE A 16 -30.41 -24.92 12.68
CA ILE A 16 -29.61 -23.96 11.90
C ILE A 16 -30.52 -22.95 11.21
N ILE A 17 -31.60 -23.42 10.56
CA ILE A 17 -32.61 -22.56 9.93
C ILE A 17 -33.28 -21.65 10.97
N ILE A 18 -33.61 -22.17 12.16
CA ILE A 18 -34.19 -21.36 13.25
C ILE A 18 -33.18 -20.29 13.75
N GLY A 19 -31.90 -20.63 13.89
CA GLY A 19 -30.86 -19.67 14.26
C GLY A 19 -30.63 -18.59 13.21
N LEU A 20 -30.70 -18.97 11.93
CA LEU A 20 -30.69 -18.05 10.79
C LEU A 20 -31.89 -17.09 10.82
N LEU A 21 -33.09 -17.63 11.05
CA LEU A 21 -34.30 -16.82 11.18
C LEU A 21 -34.26 -15.91 12.41
N LEU A 22 -33.62 -16.33 13.50
CA LEU A 22 -33.38 -15.49 14.68
C LEU A 22 -32.41 -14.35 14.37
N ALA A 23 -31.32 -14.58 13.65
CA ALA A 23 -30.37 -13.54 13.27
C ALA A 23 -31.01 -12.51 12.32
N VAL A 24 -31.80 -12.98 11.35
CA VAL A 24 -32.63 -12.11 10.49
C VAL A 24 -33.65 -11.35 11.33
N GLY A 25 -34.33 -12.01 12.27
CA GLY A 25 -35.28 -11.38 13.19
C GLY A 25 -34.65 -10.30 14.07
N VAL A 26 -33.44 -10.52 14.57
CA VAL A 26 -32.66 -9.51 15.31
C VAL A 26 -32.35 -8.32 14.41
N ASN A 27 -31.90 -8.53 13.16
CA ASN A 27 -31.65 -7.44 12.22
C ASN A 27 -32.92 -6.65 11.91
N VAL A 28 -34.02 -7.34 11.59
CA VAL A 28 -35.34 -6.72 11.35
C VAL A 28 -35.84 -5.94 12.57
N SER A 29 -35.51 -6.39 13.78
CA SER A 29 -35.88 -5.70 15.03
C SER A 29 -34.98 -4.50 15.33
N LEU A 30 -33.69 -4.57 14.98
CA LEU A 30 -32.73 -3.47 15.14
C LEU A 30 -32.87 -2.41 14.04
N PHE A 31 -33.43 -2.79 12.88
CA PHE A 31 -33.57 -1.90 11.73
C PHE A 31 -34.41 -0.64 12.04
N PRO A 32 -35.60 -0.71 12.67
CA PRO A 32 -36.32 0.48 13.10
C PRO A 32 -35.56 1.33 14.12
N TRP A 33 -34.76 0.71 14.99
CA TRP A 33 -33.95 1.43 15.98
C TRP A 33 -32.81 2.19 15.31
N MET A 34 -32.11 1.55 14.37
CA MET A 34 -31.04 2.14 13.58
C MET A 34 -31.57 3.29 12.73
N ILE A 35 -32.74 3.12 12.08
CA ILE A 35 -33.41 4.20 11.35
C ILE A 35 -33.75 5.35 12.29
N ARG A 36 -34.40 5.11 13.43
CA ARG A 36 -34.73 6.18 14.37
C ARG A 36 -33.50 6.92 14.88
N ASN A 37 -32.41 6.22 15.12
CA ASN A 37 -31.16 6.82 15.59
C ASN A 37 -30.44 7.58 14.46
N ALA A 38 -30.48 7.06 13.24
CA ALA A 38 -30.01 7.75 12.04
C ALA A 38 -30.86 9.00 11.76
N GLU A 39 -32.18 8.92 11.86
CA GLU A 39 -33.13 10.05 11.76
C GLU A 39 -32.93 11.07 12.88
N GLN A 40 -32.63 10.64 14.11
CA GLN A 40 -32.34 11.57 15.21
C GLN A 40 -31.00 12.28 15.03
N LYS A 41 -29.96 11.54 14.60
CA LYS A 41 -28.66 12.13 14.29
C LYS A 41 -28.72 12.99 13.05
N SER A 42 -29.50 12.58 12.04
CA SER A 42 -29.75 13.37 10.85
C SER A 42 -30.54 14.61 11.21
N ALA A 43 -31.60 14.52 12.03
CA ALA A 43 -32.31 15.69 12.52
C ALA A 43 -31.40 16.63 13.35
N GLN A 44 -30.43 16.10 14.11
CA GLN A 44 -29.43 16.91 14.82
C GLN A 44 -28.39 17.54 13.88
N LEU A 45 -27.94 16.82 12.86
CA LEU A 45 -27.00 17.30 11.85
C LEU A 45 -27.67 18.27 10.87
N PHE A 46 -28.84 17.94 10.32
CA PHE A 46 -29.65 18.79 9.45
C PHE A 46 -30.31 19.98 10.18
N SER A 47 -30.48 19.95 11.50
CA SER A 47 -30.84 21.16 12.28
C SER A 47 -29.63 22.05 12.60
N SER A 48 -28.41 21.58 12.36
CA SER A 48 -27.17 22.36 12.57
C SER A 48 -26.42 22.71 11.28
N SER A 49 -26.63 21.99 10.18
CA SER A 49 -26.18 22.29 8.83
C SER A 49 -27.35 22.05 7.87
N GLU A 50 -28.10 23.11 7.59
CA GLU A 50 -29.10 23.10 6.53
C GLU A 50 -28.35 22.84 5.19
N ASN A 51 -28.85 21.90 4.38
CA ASN A 51 -28.22 21.37 3.15
C ASN A 51 -28.07 22.44 2.07
N VAL A 52 -27.13 23.34 2.30
CA VAL A 52 -26.77 24.41 1.40
C VAL A 52 -25.44 24.07 0.79
N ASN A 53 -25.39 24.22 -0.53
CA ASN A 53 -24.13 24.19 -1.24
C ASN A 53 -23.29 25.40 -0.81
N THR A 54 -22.43 25.20 0.19
CA THR A 54 -21.61 26.27 0.77
C THR A 54 -20.65 26.85 -0.25
N GLU A 55 -20.16 26.05 -1.20
CA GLU A 55 -19.31 26.49 -2.30
C GLU A 55 -20.08 27.43 -3.25
N TYR A 56 -21.33 27.11 -3.55
CA TYR A 56 -22.20 27.96 -4.37
C TYR A 56 -22.56 29.27 -3.66
N ILE A 57 -22.86 29.23 -2.36
CA ILE A 57 -23.12 30.44 -1.56
C ILE A 57 -21.89 31.32 -1.43
N ASP A 58 -20.72 30.72 -1.21
CA ASP A 58 -19.45 31.46 -1.14
C ASP A 58 -19.15 32.15 -2.48
N THR A 59 -19.37 31.44 -3.60
CA THR A 59 -19.22 32.01 -4.94
C THR A 59 -20.18 33.18 -5.19
N LEU A 60 -21.43 33.13 -4.69
CA LEU A 60 -22.39 34.23 -4.79
C LEU A 60 -21.98 35.44 -3.91
N TYR A 61 -21.46 35.19 -2.70
CA TYR A 61 -20.94 36.27 -1.84
C TYR A 61 -19.70 36.94 -2.47
N GLN A 62 -18.76 36.15 -2.98
CA GLN A 62 -17.58 36.64 -3.70
C GLN A 62 -17.97 37.42 -4.97
N GLY A 63 -19.01 36.95 -5.67
CA GLY A 63 -19.61 37.65 -6.81
C GLY A 63 -20.05 39.08 -6.48
N ALA A 64 -20.54 39.34 -5.27
CA ALA A 64 -20.90 40.71 -4.87
C ALA A 64 -19.69 41.66 -4.83
N TYR A 65 -18.52 41.17 -4.42
CA TYR A 65 -17.28 41.96 -4.47
C TYR A 65 -16.83 42.24 -5.91
N VAL A 66 -16.96 41.23 -6.79
CA VAL A 66 -16.66 41.40 -8.22
C VAL A 66 -17.56 42.47 -8.83
N LEU A 67 -18.89 42.38 -8.63
CA LEU A 67 -19.86 43.35 -9.15
C LEU A 67 -19.63 44.77 -8.62
N TYR A 68 -19.22 44.91 -7.35
CA TYR A 68 -18.83 46.21 -6.80
C TYR A 68 -17.65 46.83 -7.55
N THR A 69 -16.63 46.03 -7.87
CA THR A 69 -15.46 46.51 -8.62
C THR A 69 -15.79 46.90 -10.06
N GLU A 70 -16.71 46.18 -10.70
CA GLU A 70 -17.20 46.43 -12.06
C GLU A 70 -18.02 47.74 -12.12
N ILE A 71 -18.94 47.96 -11.18
CA ILE A 71 -19.77 49.19 -11.08
C ILE A 71 -18.92 50.44 -10.86
N LYS A 72 -17.88 50.36 -10.01
CA LYS A 72 -16.99 51.50 -9.79
C LYS A 72 -16.20 51.91 -11.02
N ASN A 73 -16.05 51.02 -12.01
CA ASN A 73 -15.58 51.32 -13.36
C ASN A 73 -14.23 52.06 -13.39
N GLU A 74 -13.24 51.53 -12.67
CA GLU A 74 -11.87 52.07 -12.72
C GLU A 74 -10.96 51.11 -13.49
N PRO A 75 -10.19 51.60 -14.47
CA PRO A 75 -9.27 50.79 -15.25
C PRO A 75 -8.18 50.19 -14.35
N SER A 76 -7.86 48.92 -14.61
CA SER A 76 -6.97 48.08 -13.77
C SER A 76 -5.56 48.61 -13.57
N GLU A 77 -5.09 49.55 -14.41
CA GLU A 77 -3.73 50.09 -14.36
C GLU A 77 -3.52 51.19 -13.31
N ASN A 78 -4.56 51.63 -12.58
CA ASN A 78 -4.43 52.75 -11.62
C ASN A 78 -4.97 52.46 -10.20
N ARG A 79 -5.38 51.22 -9.90
CA ARG A 79 -5.74 50.85 -8.52
C ARG A 79 -4.53 50.29 -7.82
N THR A 80 -4.11 50.92 -6.73
CA THR A 80 -3.05 50.36 -5.90
C THR A 80 -3.62 49.37 -4.90
N GLU A 81 -4.80 49.58 -4.28
CA GLU A 81 -5.34 48.63 -3.30
C GLU A 81 -6.89 48.78 -3.16
N PRO A 82 -7.71 47.83 -3.65
CA PRO A 82 -9.18 47.95 -3.61
C PRO A 82 -9.83 47.52 -2.29
N PHE A 83 -9.28 46.54 -1.57
CA PHE A 83 -9.91 45.98 -0.36
C PHE A 83 -8.94 45.74 0.81
N VAL A 84 -7.63 45.91 0.58
CA VAL A 84 -6.57 46.04 1.60
C VAL A 84 -6.08 47.50 1.64
N GLY A 85 -5.63 47.98 2.79
CA GLY A 85 -5.34 49.39 3.05
C GLY A 85 -3.85 49.76 2.95
N GLU A 86 -3.60 51.03 2.56
CA GLU A 86 -2.32 51.53 2.03
C GLU A 86 -1.06 50.99 2.73
N GLY A 87 -0.17 50.38 1.95
CA GLY A 87 1.19 50.00 2.35
C GLY A 87 1.47 48.51 2.44
N SER A 88 0.56 47.66 1.95
CA SER A 88 0.71 46.19 1.97
C SER A 88 1.76 45.68 0.98
N GLY A 89 2.02 46.44 -0.10
CA GLY A 89 2.90 46.01 -1.20
C GLY A 89 2.38 44.79 -1.97
N TYR A 90 1.10 44.46 -1.82
CA TYR A 90 0.44 43.27 -2.36
C TYR A 90 -0.75 43.68 -3.23
N ASP A 91 -0.84 43.12 -4.43
CA ASP A 91 -1.95 43.38 -5.36
C ASP A 91 -3.14 42.46 -5.01
N ASP A 92 -4.23 43.00 -4.45
CA ASP A 92 -5.51 42.27 -4.21
C ASP A 92 -6.18 41.78 -5.52
N TYR A 93 -5.58 42.07 -6.67
CA TYR A 93 -6.04 41.68 -7.99
C TYR A 93 -6.11 40.17 -8.18
N ASP A 94 -5.25 39.40 -7.50
CA ASP A 94 -5.23 37.94 -7.64
C ASP A 94 -6.53 37.32 -7.12
N TYR A 95 -7.02 37.75 -5.95
CA TYR A 95 -8.28 37.26 -5.37
C TYR A 95 -9.51 37.69 -6.17
N ILE A 96 -9.60 38.97 -6.57
CA ILE A 96 -10.74 39.44 -7.36
C ILE A 96 -10.75 38.80 -8.76
N SER A 97 -9.58 38.54 -9.36
CA SER A 97 -9.49 37.82 -10.62
C SER A 97 -9.90 36.35 -10.48
N GLU A 98 -9.50 35.68 -9.38
CA GLU A 98 -9.89 34.30 -9.08
C GLU A 98 -11.39 34.19 -8.81
N TRP A 99 -11.93 35.09 -7.98
CA TRP A 99 -13.36 35.19 -7.69
C TRP A 99 -14.17 35.54 -8.94
N SER A 100 -13.68 36.42 -9.81
CA SER A 100 -14.31 36.71 -11.10
C SER A 100 -14.38 35.45 -11.97
N SER A 101 -13.29 34.67 -12.06
CA SER A 101 -13.28 33.42 -12.82
C SER A 101 -14.27 32.38 -12.26
N SER A 102 -14.37 32.24 -10.94
CA SER A 102 -15.33 31.33 -10.30
C SER A 102 -16.78 31.82 -10.45
N PHE A 103 -16.97 33.14 -10.35
CA PHE A 103 -18.29 33.76 -10.48
C PHE A 103 -18.83 33.65 -11.90
N GLU A 104 -18.02 33.70 -12.96
CA GLU A 104 -18.50 33.60 -14.36
C GLU A 104 -19.36 32.35 -14.63
N GLY A 105 -19.04 31.21 -14.00
CA GLY A 105 -19.87 30.01 -14.08
C GLY A 105 -21.27 30.22 -13.50
N VAL A 106 -21.33 30.79 -12.29
CA VAL A 106 -22.58 31.07 -11.56
C VAL A 106 -23.34 32.26 -12.15
N ARG A 107 -22.63 33.25 -12.69
CA ARG A 107 -23.13 34.48 -13.32
C ARG A 107 -24.06 34.14 -14.47
N SER A 108 -23.72 33.13 -15.27
CA SER A 108 -24.54 32.69 -16.41
C SER A 108 -25.84 31.96 -16.02
N GLU A 109 -25.92 31.46 -14.79
CA GLU A 109 -27.01 30.63 -14.29
C GLU A 109 -27.88 31.35 -13.23
N THR A 110 -27.53 32.60 -12.90
CA THR A 110 -28.21 33.40 -11.87
C THR A 110 -28.56 34.78 -12.39
N ASP A 111 -29.77 35.23 -12.05
CA ASP A 111 -30.17 36.60 -12.33
C ASP A 111 -29.74 37.48 -11.16
N TYR A 112 -29.11 38.63 -11.44
CA TYR A 112 -28.72 39.58 -10.40
C TYR A 112 -28.98 41.04 -10.79
N TYR A 113 -29.15 41.88 -9.77
CA TYR A 113 -29.19 43.34 -9.84
C TYR A 113 -28.26 43.93 -8.78
N ALA A 114 -27.26 44.71 -9.18
CA ALA A 114 -26.31 45.35 -8.27
C ALA A 114 -26.35 46.88 -8.45
N THR A 115 -26.25 47.62 -7.34
CA THR A 115 -26.32 49.09 -7.32
C THR A 115 -25.48 49.68 -6.18
N ASP A 116 -24.83 50.82 -6.45
CA ASP A 116 -24.18 51.66 -5.43
C ASP A 116 -25.00 52.94 -5.11
N GLY A 117 -26.26 52.98 -5.58
CA GLY A 117 -27.15 54.14 -5.50
C GLY A 117 -26.94 55.19 -6.60
N THR A 118 -25.82 55.13 -7.35
CA THR A 118 -25.51 56.05 -8.46
C THR A 118 -25.40 55.36 -9.81
N LYS A 119 -24.88 54.14 -9.82
CA LYS A 119 -24.67 53.26 -10.97
C LYS A 119 -25.28 51.89 -10.67
N LYS A 120 -25.66 51.19 -11.73
CA LYS A 120 -26.26 49.86 -11.64
C LYS A 120 -25.70 48.91 -12.68
N GLU A 121 -25.65 47.64 -12.32
CA GLU A 121 -25.25 46.54 -13.19
C GLU A 121 -26.21 45.36 -13.06
N VAL A 122 -26.56 44.76 -14.19
CA VAL A 122 -27.64 43.77 -14.30
C VAL A 122 -27.30 42.80 -15.43
N ASN A 123 -27.48 41.50 -15.20
CA ASN A 123 -27.17 40.44 -16.16
C ASN A 123 -28.40 39.80 -16.83
N THR A 124 -29.54 40.50 -16.85
CA THR A 124 -30.79 39.93 -17.38
C THR A 124 -31.28 40.70 -18.59
N ASN A 125 -31.80 39.99 -19.61
CA ASN A 125 -32.64 40.59 -20.66
C ASN A 125 -34.12 40.67 -20.19
N ALA A 126 -34.31 40.85 -18.87
CA ALA A 126 -35.50 40.62 -18.00
C ALA A 126 -35.79 39.13 -17.69
N PRO A 127 -36.25 38.73 -16.48
CA PRO A 127 -37.05 39.51 -15.52
C PRO A 127 -36.74 39.29 -14.01
N LEU A 128 -35.77 40.00 -13.43
CA LEU A 128 -35.64 40.15 -11.97
C LEU A 128 -36.54 41.32 -11.54
N TYR A 129 -37.82 41.00 -11.30
CA TYR A 129 -38.91 41.51 -12.12
C TYR A 129 -38.75 42.98 -12.54
N GLU A 130 -38.12 43.06 -13.70
CA GLU A 130 -37.88 44.22 -14.54
C GLU A 130 -37.16 45.39 -13.85
N VAL A 131 -36.17 44.99 -13.06
CA VAL A 131 -34.90 45.70 -12.89
C VAL A 131 -35.04 46.99 -12.07
N LEU A 132 -35.56 46.79 -10.86
CA LEU A 132 -35.86 47.72 -9.77
C LEU A 132 -34.91 48.92 -9.63
N GLU A 133 -35.37 50.15 -9.35
CA GLU A 133 -35.85 50.69 -8.06
C GLU A 133 -36.94 51.79 -8.22
N PRO A 134 -37.85 52.05 -7.24
CA PRO A 134 -37.53 52.89 -6.06
C PRO A 134 -38.05 52.36 -4.71
N ASP A 135 -37.15 52.29 -3.73
CA ASP A 135 -37.34 51.89 -2.34
C ASP A 135 -37.70 50.41 -2.09
N PHE A 136 -37.17 49.50 -2.92
CA PHE A 136 -36.97 48.04 -2.70
C PHE A 136 -37.84 47.33 -1.63
N ARG A 137 -39.14 47.66 -1.57
CA ARG A 137 -40.17 46.88 -0.90
C ARG A 137 -40.69 45.90 -1.94
N ILE A 138 -40.06 44.75 -1.94
CA ILE A 138 -40.56 43.57 -2.64
C ILE A 138 -41.86 43.21 -1.93
N ASP A 139 -43.00 43.59 -2.52
CA ASP A 139 -44.33 43.26 -1.97
C ASP A 139 -44.44 41.74 -1.82
N ASP A 140 -45.06 41.28 -0.72
CA ASP A 140 -45.22 39.88 -0.31
C ASP A 140 -46.06 39.01 -1.29
N ASP A 141 -46.41 39.54 -2.46
CA ASP A 141 -47.16 38.83 -3.49
C ASP A 141 -46.26 37.77 -4.15
N LYS A 142 -46.18 36.62 -3.48
CA LYS A 142 -45.41 35.40 -3.84
C LYS A 142 -45.64 34.93 -5.28
N GLU A 143 -46.70 35.38 -5.94
CA GLU A 143 -47.00 35.04 -7.34
C GLU A 143 -46.03 35.66 -8.35
N GLN A 144 -45.46 36.85 -8.08
CA GLN A 144 -44.56 37.54 -9.02
C GLN A 144 -43.18 36.89 -9.14
N TRP A 145 -42.73 36.21 -8.09
CA TRP A 145 -41.44 35.52 -8.03
C TRP A 145 -41.50 34.05 -8.39
N ASN A 146 -42.63 33.56 -8.95
CA ASN A 146 -42.84 32.14 -9.23
C ASN A 146 -41.84 31.52 -10.22
N SER A 147 -41.15 32.34 -11.02
CA SER A 147 -40.04 31.93 -11.90
C SER A 147 -38.74 31.64 -11.17
N TYR A 148 -38.61 32.08 -9.91
CA TYR A 148 -37.41 31.92 -9.08
C TYR A 148 -37.63 30.89 -7.98
N GLU A 149 -36.60 30.09 -7.68
CA GLU A 149 -36.54 29.18 -6.54
C GLU A 149 -36.37 29.98 -5.25
N SER A 150 -35.38 30.88 -5.21
CA SER A 150 -35.09 31.74 -4.07
C SER A 150 -34.66 33.13 -4.53
N VAL A 151 -35.01 34.15 -3.74
CA VAL A 151 -34.64 35.55 -3.97
C VAL A 151 -34.18 36.16 -2.67
N PHE A 152 -32.98 36.73 -2.66
CA PHE A 152 -32.39 37.36 -1.47
C PHE A 152 -31.55 38.59 -1.83
N VAL A 153 -31.40 39.47 -0.85
CA VAL A 153 -30.69 40.75 -0.97
C VAL A 153 -29.50 40.74 -0.02
N LEU A 154 -28.33 41.09 -0.54
CA LEU A 154 -27.13 41.41 0.21
C LEU A 154 -27.02 42.93 0.28
N ASP A 155 -27.08 43.50 1.49
CA ASP A 155 -27.02 44.93 1.72
C ASP A 155 -25.79 45.26 2.56
N PHE A 156 -24.90 46.10 2.02
CA PHE A 156 -23.69 46.57 2.70
C PHE A 156 -23.88 48.02 3.12
N ASP A 157 -23.88 48.25 4.44
CA ASP A 157 -24.10 49.58 5.03
C ASP A 157 -22.91 50.56 4.84
N GLU A 158 -23.01 51.75 5.42
CA GLU A 158 -21.96 52.80 5.37
C GLU A 158 -20.63 52.36 6.04
N ASP A 159 -20.72 51.41 6.98
CA ASP A 159 -19.58 50.84 7.70
C ASP A 159 -19.03 49.59 6.99
N GLY A 160 -19.80 49.03 6.04
CA GLY A 160 -19.49 47.83 5.27
C GLY A 160 -19.91 46.53 5.95
N ASN A 161 -20.86 46.58 6.89
CA ASN A 161 -21.46 45.38 7.47
C ASN A 161 -22.49 44.80 6.51
N LEU A 162 -22.43 43.48 6.32
CA LEU A 162 -23.41 42.75 5.52
C LEU A 162 -24.69 42.48 6.31
N SER A 163 -25.83 42.87 5.74
CA SER A 163 -27.17 42.42 6.10
C SER A 163 -27.73 41.56 4.96
N VAL A 164 -28.41 40.47 5.30
CA VAL A 164 -29.01 39.55 4.33
C VAL A 164 -30.51 39.48 4.55
N ASP A 165 -31.28 39.77 3.51
CA ASP A 165 -32.75 39.78 3.54
C ASP A 165 -33.31 38.83 2.49
N VAL A 166 -33.95 37.74 2.93
CA VAL A 166 -34.50 36.71 2.05
C VAL A 166 -35.97 37.00 1.79
N LYS A 167 -36.31 37.24 0.53
CA LYS A 167 -37.65 37.64 0.09
C LYS A 167 -38.48 36.47 -0.40
N LYS A 168 -37.82 35.47 -0.96
CA LYS A 168 -38.43 34.19 -1.30
C LYS A 168 -37.52 33.05 -0.86
N ASP A 169 -38.03 32.23 0.04
CA ASP A 169 -37.46 30.94 0.37
C ASP A 169 -37.99 29.86 -0.59
N GLY A 170 -37.10 28.96 -0.95
CA GLY A 170 -37.40 27.82 -1.82
C GLY A 170 -37.12 26.53 -1.07
N THR A 171 -36.31 25.66 -1.67
CA THR A 171 -35.81 24.43 -1.06
C THR A 171 -34.93 24.68 0.17
N VAL A 172 -34.21 25.81 0.19
CA VAL A 172 -33.40 26.27 1.33
C VAL A 172 -34.17 27.31 2.13
N SER A 173 -34.13 27.19 3.46
CA SER A 173 -34.81 28.13 4.36
C SER A 173 -34.13 29.51 4.38
N ALA A 174 -34.91 30.56 4.61
CA ALA A 174 -34.39 31.91 4.75
C ALA A 174 -33.32 32.03 5.86
N ASP A 175 -33.53 31.37 7.00
CA ASP A 175 -32.63 31.44 8.15
C ASP A 175 -31.25 30.83 7.84
N THR A 176 -31.20 29.72 7.08
CA THR A 176 -29.91 29.17 6.64
C THR A 176 -29.23 30.03 5.62
N LEU A 177 -29.95 30.54 4.63
CA LEU A 177 -29.32 31.41 3.62
C LEU A 177 -28.63 32.59 4.30
N ILE A 178 -29.33 33.22 5.25
CA ILE A 178 -28.78 34.31 6.07
C ILE A 178 -27.55 33.85 6.83
N LYS A 179 -27.61 32.72 7.56
CA LYS A 179 -26.45 32.22 8.33
C LYS A 179 -25.25 31.88 7.45
N SER A 180 -25.46 31.25 6.31
CA SER A 180 -24.41 30.82 5.38
C SER A 180 -23.73 32.00 4.71
N LEU A 181 -24.49 33.00 4.28
CA LEU A 181 -23.95 34.23 3.70
C LEU A 181 -23.21 35.08 4.74
N LEU A 182 -23.74 35.20 5.96
CA LEU A 182 -23.03 35.84 7.08
C LEU A 182 -21.79 35.04 7.51
N GLN A 183 -21.78 33.73 7.29
CA GLN A 183 -20.60 32.90 7.53
C GLN A 183 -19.53 33.13 6.46
N ALA A 184 -19.91 33.24 5.19
CA ALA A 184 -19.00 33.61 4.11
C ALA A 184 -18.36 34.99 4.38
N ASP A 185 -19.13 35.97 4.86
CA ASP A 185 -18.58 37.28 5.24
C ASP A 185 -17.56 37.23 6.39
N ARG A 186 -17.82 36.38 7.40
CA ARG A 186 -16.89 36.17 8.52
C ARG A 186 -15.58 35.51 8.09
N TYR A 187 -15.63 34.59 7.14
CA TYR A 187 -14.48 33.85 6.62
C TYR A 187 -13.92 34.42 5.31
N ASN A 188 -14.27 35.66 4.98
CA ASN A 188 -13.77 36.33 3.79
C ASN A 188 -12.23 36.26 3.75
N GLU A 189 -11.69 35.72 2.66
CA GLU A 189 -10.27 35.45 2.49
C GLU A 189 -9.43 36.74 2.51
N ILE A 190 -9.95 37.83 1.92
CA ILE A 190 -9.30 39.15 1.93
C ILE A 190 -9.24 39.71 3.35
N ARG A 191 -10.32 39.55 4.13
CA ARG A 191 -10.36 39.97 5.55
C ARG A 191 -9.37 39.16 6.38
N THR A 192 -9.32 37.85 6.16
CA THR A 192 -8.40 36.93 6.86
C THR A 192 -6.95 37.27 6.53
N TYR A 193 -6.65 37.46 5.25
CA TYR A 193 -5.33 37.89 4.78
C TYR A 193 -4.91 39.23 5.39
N ALA A 194 -5.81 40.21 5.46
CA ALA A 194 -5.51 41.52 6.02
C ALA A 194 -5.16 41.42 7.51
N VAL A 195 -5.90 40.61 8.28
CA VAL A 195 -5.61 40.33 9.68
C VAL A 195 -4.26 39.61 9.85
N ASP A 196 -3.97 38.61 9.02
CA ASP A 196 -2.74 37.82 9.12
C ASP A 196 -1.47 38.61 8.78
N ASN A 197 -1.59 39.66 7.95
CA ASN A 197 -0.47 40.49 7.51
C ASN A 197 -0.43 41.90 8.17
N ASP A 198 -1.21 42.13 9.23
CA ASP A 198 -1.30 43.43 9.93
C ASP A 198 -1.67 44.61 8.99
N THR A 199 -2.46 44.36 7.95
CA THR A 199 -2.96 45.38 7.02
C THR A 199 -4.43 45.71 7.29
N THR A 200 -4.89 46.87 6.79
CA THR A 200 -6.27 47.32 7.06
C THR A 200 -7.23 46.72 6.04
N PHE A 201 -8.27 46.01 6.48
CA PHE A 201 -9.34 45.58 5.58
C PHE A 201 -10.29 46.74 5.25
N VAL A 202 -10.54 46.96 3.96
CA VAL A 202 -11.46 47.97 3.43
C VAL A 202 -12.70 47.25 2.89
N PRO A 203 -13.83 47.21 3.62
CA PRO A 203 -15.02 46.51 3.16
C PRO A 203 -15.73 47.27 2.03
N VAL A 204 -16.57 46.54 1.30
CA VAL A 204 -17.56 47.12 0.38
C VAL A 204 -18.55 47.98 1.18
N LYS A 205 -18.85 49.19 0.69
CA LYS A 205 -19.73 50.16 1.38
C LYS A 205 -20.79 50.70 0.45
N ASN A 206 -21.98 50.98 1.01
CA ASN A 206 -23.13 51.55 0.30
C ASN A 206 -23.45 50.80 -0.98
N PHE A 207 -23.54 49.49 -0.87
CA PHE A 207 -23.69 48.61 -2.02
C PHE A 207 -24.75 47.56 -1.74
N GLN A 208 -25.58 47.30 -2.74
CA GLN A 208 -26.64 46.32 -2.62
C GLN A 208 -26.65 45.41 -3.84
N VAL A 209 -26.81 44.11 -3.59
CA VAL A 209 -26.95 43.08 -4.63
C VAL A 209 -28.17 42.23 -4.36
N VAL A 210 -29.05 42.11 -5.35
CA VAL A 210 -30.19 41.21 -5.34
C VAL A 210 -29.87 40.02 -6.23
N TYR A 211 -29.95 38.81 -5.67
CA TYR A 211 -29.82 37.55 -6.41
C TYR A 211 -31.18 36.88 -6.53
N GLY A 212 -31.55 36.51 -7.76
CA GLY A 212 -32.72 35.70 -8.09
C GLY A 212 -32.28 34.39 -8.71
N ILE A 213 -32.48 33.29 -8.00
CA ILE A 213 -32.07 31.96 -8.46
C ILE A 213 -33.21 31.33 -9.25
N PRO A 214 -33.02 30.98 -10.54
CA PRO A 214 -34.08 30.39 -11.36
C PRO A 214 -34.63 29.09 -10.77
N LYS A 215 -35.93 28.83 -10.96
CA LYS A 215 -36.63 27.66 -10.40
C LYS A 215 -36.06 26.30 -10.85
N ASP A 216 -35.44 26.24 -12.02
CA ASP A 216 -34.85 25.01 -12.56
C ASP A 216 -33.42 24.75 -12.03
N SER A 217 -32.88 25.63 -11.18
CA SER A 217 -31.55 25.46 -10.61
C SER A 217 -31.56 24.51 -9.40
N THR A 218 -30.77 23.45 -9.47
CA THR A 218 -30.51 22.54 -8.33
C THR A 218 -29.29 22.95 -7.51
N ASN A 219 -28.61 24.03 -7.86
CA ASN A 219 -27.28 24.36 -7.34
C ASN A 219 -27.29 24.83 -5.88
N LEU A 220 -28.42 25.33 -5.36
CA LEU A 220 -28.51 25.84 -3.98
C LEU A 220 -28.38 24.76 -2.90
N ALA A 221 -28.72 23.52 -3.24
CA ALA A 221 -28.71 22.39 -2.31
C ALA A 221 -27.92 21.22 -2.93
N TYR A 222 -27.03 20.58 -2.16
CA TYR A 222 -26.34 19.38 -2.65
C TYR A 222 -27.34 18.28 -2.99
N GLU A 223 -27.32 17.79 -4.23
CA GLU A 223 -28.18 16.69 -4.70
C GLU A 223 -27.56 15.30 -4.44
N ASP A 224 -26.64 15.17 -3.48
CA ASP A 224 -25.86 13.94 -3.27
C ASP A 224 -26.49 13.05 -2.18
N TYR A 225 -27.66 12.52 -2.51
CA TYR A 225 -28.47 11.65 -1.65
C TYR A 225 -27.74 10.37 -1.21
N TYR A 226 -26.79 9.87 -2.01
CA TYR A 226 -26.10 8.60 -1.75
C TYR A 226 -24.96 8.69 -0.73
N THR A 227 -24.24 9.81 -0.66
CA THR A 227 -23.12 9.98 0.27
C THR A 227 -23.62 10.33 1.67
N SER A 228 -24.65 11.17 1.79
CA SER A 228 -25.25 11.56 3.09
C SER A 228 -25.88 10.37 3.84
N ASP A 229 -26.72 9.57 3.18
CA ASP A 229 -27.48 8.49 3.83
C ASP A 229 -26.56 7.36 4.35
N TYR A 230 -25.49 7.06 3.60
CA TYR A 230 -24.48 6.08 4.03
C TYR A 230 -23.79 6.49 5.33
N TYR A 231 -23.27 7.72 5.41
CA TYR A 231 -22.60 8.22 6.62
C TYR A 231 -23.57 8.37 7.80
N LEU A 232 -24.83 8.71 7.54
CA LEU A 232 -25.86 8.83 8.56
C LEU A 232 -26.30 7.47 9.12
N VAL A 233 -26.43 6.43 8.31
CA VAL A 233 -26.75 5.08 8.77
C VAL A 233 -25.56 4.42 9.46
N ALA A 234 -24.36 4.57 8.91
CA ALA A 234 -23.12 4.10 9.53
C ALA A 234 -22.96 4.73 10.92
N SER A 235 -23.06 6.06 11.02
CA SER A 235 -22.98 6.79 12.29
C SER A 235 -24.20 6.56 13.19
N GLY A 236 -25.38 6.27 12.62
CA GLY A 236 -26.65 5.94 13.28
C GLY A 236 -26.70 4.56 13.94
N GLY A 237 -25.60 3.81 13.90
CA GLY A 237 -25.49 2.52 14.59
C GLY A 237 -25.57 1.31 13.67
N GLY A 238 -25.42 1.48 12.35
CA GLY A 238 -25.24 0.38 11.40
C GLY A 238 -24.07 -0.53 11.78
N ASP A 239 -22.93 0.06 12.17
CA ASP A 239 -21.77 -0.69 12.68
C ASP A 239 -22.13 -1.50 13.93
N ALA A 240 -22.84 -0.87 14.87
CA ALA A 240 -23.25 -1.52 16.11
C ALA A 240 -24.21 -2.69 15.84
N ALA A 241 -25.18 -2.51 14.94
CA ALA A 241 -26.10 -3.56 14.53
C ALA A 241 -25.37 -4.73 13.86
N TYR A 242 -24.40 -4.43 12.99
CA TYR A 242 -23.54 -5.41 12.36
C TYR A 242 -22.74 -6.23 13.40
N PHE A 243 -22.09 -5.56 14.36
CA PHE A 243 -21.35 -6.24 15.44
C PHE A 243 -22.26 -7.07 16.35
N ILE A 244 -23.42 -6.55 16.74
CA ILE A 244 -24.41 -7.31 17.54
C ILE A 244 -24.83 -8.57 16.78
N THR A 245 -25.05 -8.47 15.47
CA THR A 245 -25.40 -9.60 14.63
C THR A 245 -24.28 -10.65 14.63
N LEU A 246 -23.01 -10.23 14.44
CA LEU A 246 -21.87 -11.14 14.53
C LEU A 246 -21.73 -11.80 15.90
N LEU A 247 -21.97 -11.08 16.99
CA LEU A 247 -21.94 -11.62 18.35
C LEU A 247 -23.04 -12.66 18.59
N VAL A 248 -24.26 -12.41 18.11
CA VAL A 248 -25.36 -13.38 18.18
C VAL A 248 -25.04 -14.63 17.38
N ILE A 249 -24.46 -14.49 16.18
CA ILE A 249 -24.02 -15.61 15.36
C ILE A 249 -22.91 -16.40 16.06
N ALA A 250 -21.92 -15.72 16.63
CA ALA A 250 -20.85 -16.35 17.37
C ALA A 250 -21.39 -17.13 18.58
N ALA A 251 -22.30 -16.52 19.36
CA ALA A 251 -22.95 -17.18 20.49
C ALA A 251 -23.78 -18.40 20.05
N PHE A 252 -24.53 -18.29 18.94
CA PHE A 252 -25.32 -19.38 18.36
C PHE A 252 -24.43 -20.53 17.86
N ALA A 253 -23.35 -20.21 17.15
CA ALA A 253 -22.38 -21.20 16.69
C ALA A 253 -21.67 -21.88 17.87
N CYS A 254 -21.30 -21.14 18.93
CA CYS A 254 -20.76 -21.71 20.17
C CYS A 254 -21.76 -22.64 20.87
N PHE A 255 -23.05 -22.28 20.91
CA PHE A 255 -24.11 -23.14 21.44
C PHE A 255 -24.24 -24.43 20.62
N MET A 256 -24.24 -24.33 19.30
CA MET A 256 -24.32 -25.47 18.38
C MET A 256 -23.10 -26.40 18.47
N CYS A 257 -21.92 -25.86 18.72
CA CYS A 257 -20.70 -26.63 18.89
C CYS A 257 -20.52 -27.19 20.31
N SER A 258 -21.36 -26.81 21.28
CA SER A 258 -21.21 -27.18 22.69
C SER A 258 -21.41 -28.68 22.92
N ARG A 259 -20.35 -29.36 23.38
CA ARG A 259 -20.38 -30.78 23.75
C ARG A 259 -21.35 -31.09 24.91
N ARG A 260 -21.67 -30.10 25.74
CA ARG A 260 -22.67 -30.25 26.84
C ARG A 260 -24.08 -30.41 26.30
N VAL A 261 -24.39 -29.74 25.18
CA VAL A 261 -25.70 -29.78 24.52
C VAL A 261 -25.81 -31.01 23.62
N TRP A 262 -24.73 -31.36 22.93
CA TRP A 262 -24.69 -32.47 21.96
C TRP A 262 -23.77 -33.60 22.45
N LYS A 263 -24.24 -34.38 23.43
CA LYS A 263 -23.46 -35.51 23.99
C LYS A 263 -23.13 -36.56 22.91
N ASN A 264 -21.89 -37.06 22.93
CA ASN A 264 -21.41 -38.26 22.22
C ASN A 264 -21.33 -38.24 20.68
N GLU A 265 -21.30 -37.08 20.02
CA GLU A 265 -21.01 -37.03 18.58
C GLU A 265 -19.63 -36.41 18.29
N LYS A 266 -18.87 -37.07 17.41
CA LYS A 266 -17.68 -36.49 16.79
C LYS A 266 -18.15 -35.31 15.92
N MET A 267 -17.39 -34.21 15.92
CA MET A 267 -17.71 -33.07 15.06
C MET A 267 -17.90 -33.56 13.62
N PRO A 268 -18.91 -33.05 12.89
CA PRO A 268 -19.06 -33.41 11.49
C PRO A 268 -17.81 -32.95 10.73
N ASP A 269 -17.13 -33.86 10.03
CA ASP A 269 -15.98 -33.58 9.18
C ASP A 269 -16.47 -32.84 7.91
N TYR A 270 -16.82 -31.56 8.04
CA TYR A 270 -17.22 -30.70 6.92
C TYR A 270 -16.04 -30.35 6.00
N LEU A 271 -14.83 -30.27 6.57
CA LEU A 271 -13.60 -29.96 5.87
C LEU A 271 -12.49 -30.93 6.31
N PRO A 272 -11.44 -31.15 5.52
CA PRO A 272 -10.26 -31.85 5.99
C PRO A 272 -9.58 -31.08 7.14
N LYS A 273 -9.03 -31.79 8.13
CA LYS A 273 -8.40 -31.19 9.33
C LYS A 273 -7.44 -30.03 9.02
N TRP A 274 -6.65 -30.12 7.96
CA TRP A 274 -5.67 -29.10 7.57
C TRP A 274 -6.27 -27.83 6.94
N ARG A 275 -7.57 -27.79 6.60
CA ARG A 275 -8.22 -26.60 6.00
C ARG A 275 -8.99 -25.74 7.00
N TYR A 276 -9.23 -26.22 8.22
CA TYR A 276 -10.07 -25.51 9.19
C TYR A 276 -9.46 -24.19 9.63
N MET A 277 -8.17 -24.15 9.96
CA MET A 277 -7.57 -22.93 10.51
C MET A 277 -7.57 -21.79 9.49
N GLU A 278 -7.12 -22.05 8.27
CA GLU A 278 -7.11 -21.03 7.22
C GLU A 278 -8.52 -20.60 6.83
N ALA A 279 -9.47 -21.54 6.66
CA ALA A 279 -10.85 -21.20 6.37
C ALA A 279 -11.48 -20.33 7.48
N GLY A 280 -11.14 -20.58 8.74
CA GLY A 280 -11.56 -19.77 9.87
C GLY A 280 -11.03 -18.34 9.83
N ILE A 281 -9.74 -18.18 9.55
CA ILE A 281 -9.08 -16.87 9.47
C ILE A 281 -9.59 -16.09 8.25
N PHE A 282 -9.64 -16.72 7.08
CA PHE A 282 -10.15 -16.09 5.86
C PHE A 282 -11.62 -15.70 5.99
N GLY A 283 -12.45 -16.56 6.56
CA GLY A 283 -13.85 -16.21 6.77
C GLY A 283 -14.03 -15.08 7.80
N LEU A 284 -13.19 -15.00 8.82
CA LEU A 284 -13.21 -13.90 9.79
C LEU A 284 -12.82 -12.58 9.12
N MET A 285 -11.73 -12.56 8.35
CA MET A 285 -11.32 -11.39 7.56
C MET A 285 -12.39 -10.97 6.55
N MET A 286 -12.98 -11.94 5.83
CA MET A 286 -14.04 -11.70 4.87
C MET A 286 -15.30 -11.14 5.55
N SER A 287 -15.64 -11.63 6.75
CA SER A 287 -16.75 -11.08 7.53
C SER A 287 -16.52 -9.59 7.79
N PHE A 288 -15.37 -9.21 8.36
CA PHE A 288 -15.03 -7.80 8.60
C PHE A 288 -15.05 -6.95 7.31
N ALA A 289 -14.51 -7.46 6.21
CA ALA A 289 -14.50 -6.76 4.92
C ALA A 289 -15.90 -6.55 4.31
N MET A 290 -16.90 -7.33 4.74
CA MET A 290 -18.29 -7.19 4.28
C MET A 290 -19.09 -6.14 5.06
N CYS A 291 -18.49 -5.42 6.02
CA CYS A 291 -19.18 -4.39 6.79
C CYS A 291 -19.70 -3.25 5.90
N ASP A 292 -18.85 -2.70 5.03
CA ASP A 292 -19.24 -1.63 4.10
C ASP A 292 -20.34 -2.09 3.14
N ILE A 293 -20.21 -3.31 2.59
CA ILE A 293 -21.20 -3.91 1.68
C ILE A 293 -22.55 -4.09 2.40
N TYR A 294 -22.54 -4.48 3.68
CA TYR A 294 -23.75 -4.62 4.48
C TYR A 294 -24.44 -3.26 4.70
N ILE A 295 -23.67 -2.23 5.06
CA ILE A 295 -24.20 -0.88 5.30
C ILE A 295 -24.77 -0.29 4.00
N ASP A 296 -24.02 -0.38 2.91
CA ASP A 296 -24.44 0.08 1.57
C ASP A 296 -25.75 -0.58 1.14
N THR A 297 -25.84 -1.90 1.29
CA THR A 297 -27.07 -2.67 0.99
C THR A 297 -28.26 -2.25 1.87
N VAL A 298 -28.01 -1.94 3.13
CA VAL A 298 -29.02 -1.45 4.08
C VAL A 298 -29.49 -0.04 3.70
N CYS A 299 -28.61 0.80 3.16
CA CYS A 299 -28.95 2.15 2.67
C CYS A 299 -29.74 2.10 1.36
N ASP A 300 -29.38 1.17 0.47
CA ASP A 300 -30.11 0.85 -0.77
C ASP A 300 -31.51 0.25 -0.52
N PHE A 301 -31.76 -0.24 0.69
CA PHE A 301 -33.09 -0.71 1.10
C PHE A 301 -33.96 0.52 1.39
N PRO A 302 -35.02 0.76 0.60
CA PRO A 302 -35.53 2.09 0.31
C PRO A 302 -35.94 2.89 1.56
N TYR A 303 -35.29 4.04 1.77
CA TYR A 303 -35.76 5.17 2.58
C TYR A 303 -36.98 5.84 1.93
N THR A 304 -38.05 5.10 1.65
CA THR A 304 -39.35 5.68 1.25
C THR A 304 -40.19 6.01 2.49
N GLY A 305 -39.62 6.85 3.37
CA GLY A 305 -40.28 7.34 4.58
C GLY A 305 -41.27 8.50 4.35
N LYS A 306 -41.20 9.20 3.20
CA LYS A 306 -42.14 10.28 2.85
C LYS A 306 -43.26 9.88 1.87
N SER A 307 -43.17 8.73 1.22
CA SER A 307 -44.22 8.21 0.33
C SER A 307 -44.50 6.75 0.69
N GLY A 308 -45.44 6.54 1.62
CA GLY A 308 -45.64 5.28 2.31
C GLY A 308 -45.63 4.03 1.42
N TYR A 309 -44.88 3.00 1.85
CA TYR A 309 -44.92 1.57 1.52
C TYR A 309 -45.14 1.08 0.07
N ALA A 310 -45.33 1.95 -0.92
CA ALA A 310 -45.98 1.56 -2.17
C ALA A 310 -45.01 1.14 -3.30
N ASN A 311 -43.70 1.16 -3.09
CA ASN A 311 -42.74 0.70 -4.12
C ASN A 311 -41.51 -0.02 -3.55
N VAL A 312 -41.72 -0.93 -2.58
CA VAL A 312 -40.65 -1.86 -2.19
C VAL A 312 -40.42 -2.84 -3.34
N ASN A 313 -39.35 -2.62 -4.10
CA ASN A 313 -38.95 -3.52 -5.16
C ASN A 313 -38.59 -4.89 -4.56
N VAL A 314 -39.29 -5.95 -4.98
CA VAL A 314 -39.00 -7.33 -4.53
C VAL A 314 -37.52 -7.69 -4.76
N TRP A 315 -36.90 -7.15 -5.82
CA TRP A 315 -35.50 -7.37 -6.12
C TRP A 315 -34.54 -6.75 -5.10
N SER A 316 -34.84 -5.58 -4.53
CA SER A 316 -33.99 -4.98 -3.48
C SER A 316 -34.06 -5.77 -2.17
N VAL A 317 -35.25 -6.29 -1.84
CA VAL A 317 -35.45 -7.19 -0.68
C VAL A 317 -34.67 -8.49 -0.83
N LEU A 318 -34.73 -9.10 -2.02
CA LEU A 318 -34.02 -10.34 -2.31
C LEU A 318 -32.49 -10.13 -2.30
N LYS A 319 -31.98 -9.02 -2.86
CA LYS A 319 -30.57 -8.66 -2.79
C LYS A 319 -30.09 -8.50 -1.35
N THR A 320 -30.82 -7.73 -0.56
CA THR A 320 -30.50 -7.45 0.85
C THR A 320 -30.50 -8.71 1.70
N GLY A 321 -31.53 -9.55 1.54
CA GLY A 321 -31.58 -10.87 2.15
C GLY A 321 -30.40 -11.74 1.72
N GLY A 322 -30.07 -11.79 0.43
CA GLY A 322 -28.98 -12.60 -0.11
C GLY A 322 -27.61 -12.24 0.50
N ILE A 323 -27.29 -10.95 0.59
CA ILE A 323 -26.03 -10.47 1.17
C ILE A 323 -25.94 -10.80 2.67
N LEU A 324 -27.02 -10.55 3.42
CA LEU A 324 -27.15 -10.97 4.82
C LEU A 324 -26.90 -12.47 5.02
N TRP A 325 -27.44 -13.31 4.13
CA TRP A 325 -27.22 -14.75 4.14
C TRP A 325 -25.76 -15.14 3.88
N ILE A 326 -25.07 -14.43 2.98
CA ILE A 326 -23.65 -14.67 2.70
C ILE A 326 -22.79 -14.27 3.90
N VAL A 327 -23.01 -13.07 4.47
CA VAL A 327 -22.32 -12.60 5.68
C VAL A 327 -22.49 -13.62 6.80
N PHE A 328 -23.73 -14.08 7.03
CA PHE A 328 -24.01 -15.09 8.02
C PHE A 328 -23.27 -16.41 7.75
N ALA A 329 -23.31 -16.91 6.52
CA ALA A 329 -22.71 -18.18 6.16
C ALA A 329 -21.18 -18.15 6.38
N VAL A 330 -20.53 -17.05 5.99
CA VAL A 330 -19.10 -16.84 6.17
C VAL A 330 -18.74 -16.75 7.65
N ALA A 331 -19.47 -15.94 8.44
CA ALA A 331 -19.25 -15.80 9.88
C ALA A 331 -19.44 -17.12 10.63
N PHE A 332 -20.52 -17.86 10.32
CA PHE A 332 -20.82 -19.15 10.92
C PHE A 332 -19.72 -20.18 10.66
N VAL A 333 -19.30 -20.31 9.39
CA VAL A 333 -18.20 -21.22 9.01
C VAL A 333 -16.91 -20.84 9.75
N SER A 334 -16.64 -19.54 9.92
CA SER A 334 -15.46 -19.04 10.62
C SER A 334 -15.43 -19.48 12.08
N VAL A 335 -16.53 -19.29 12.80
CA VAL A 335 -16.64 -19.67 14.22
C VAL A 335 -16.53 -21.18 14.39
N VAL A 336 -17.17 -21.97 13.53
CA VAL A 336 -17.06 -23.43 13.53
C VAL A 336 -15.61 -23.88 13.30
N CYS A 337 -14.90 -23.20 12.40
CA CYS A 337 -13.50 -23.49 12.11
C CYS A 337 -12.56 -23.15 13.27
N ILE A 338 -12.85 -22.09 14.03
CA ILE A 338 -12.06 -21.62 15.17
C ILE A 338 -12.37 -22.41 16.45
N TYR A 339 -13.59 -22.96 16.60
CA TYR A 339 -14.01 -23.70 17.79
C TYR A 339 -13.03 -24.78 18.30
N PRO A 340 -12.38 -25.62 17.46
CA PRO A 340 -11.45 -26.64 17.94
C PRO A 340 -10.26 -26.06 18.71
N VAL A 341 -9.90 -24.79 18.51
CA VAL A 341 -8.88 -24.06 19.30
C VAL A 341 -9.15 -24.17 20.80
N PHE A 342 -10.41 -24.02 21.22
CA PHE A 342 -10.79 -24.05 22.63
C PHE A 342 -10.75 -25.46 23.24
N SER A 343 -10.75 -26.50 22.41
CA SER A 343 -10.74 -27.90 22.86
C SER A 343 -9.36 -28.56 22.84
N VAL A 344 -8.50 -28.16 21.88
CA VAL A 344 -7.17 -28.73 21.64
C VAL A 344 -6.07 -27.84 22.21
N GLY A 345 -6.36 -26.54 22.43
CA GLY A 345 -5.39 -25.53 22.83
C GLY A 345 -4.68 -24.89 21.63
N LEU A 346 -4.35 -23.60 21.73
CA LEU A 346 -3.82 -22.79 20.62
C LEU A 346 -2.60 -23.43 19.92
N LYS A 347 -1.60 -23.86 20.71
CA LYS A 347 -0.34 -24.41 20.20
C LYS A 347 -0.54 -25.71 19.42
N GLU A 348 -1.37 -26.59 19.95
CA GLU A 348 -1.60 -27.91 19.38
C GLU A 348 -2.57 -27.82 18.18
N TYR A 349 -3.50 -26.87 18.22
CA TYR A 349 -4.37 -26.54 17.08
C TYR A 349 -3.55 -26.06 15.88
N ILE A 350 -2.62 -25.12 16.06
CA ILE A 350 -1.73 -24.66 14.97
C ILE A 350 -0.92 -25.83 14.41
N ARG A 351 -0.37 -26.69 15.27
CA ARG A 351 0.44 -27.83 14.84
C ARG A 351 -0.35 -28.86 14.00
N GLN A 352 -1.58 -29.15 14.40
CA GLN A 352 -2.39 -30.20 13.77
C GLN A 352 -3.23 -29.70 12.58
N TYR A 353 -3.67 -28.43 12.61
CA TYR A 353 -4.67 -27.88 11.68
C TYR A 353 -4.13 -26.78 10.75
N SER A 354 -2.87 -26.32 10.90
CA SER A 354 -2.25 -25.36 9.98
C SER A 354 -1.57 -26.03 8.79
N PHE A 355 -1.95 -25.65 7.57
CA PHE A 355 -1.26 -26.04 6.35
C PHE A 355 0.13 -25.38 6.24
N ILE A 356 0.23 -24.11 6.64
CA ILE A 356 1.50 -23.36 6.66
C ILE A 356 2.55 -24.11 7.49
N TYR A 357 2.16 -24.61 8.66
CA TYR A 357 3.06 -25.37 9.51
C TYR A 357 3.46 -26.74 8.91
N GLN A 358 2.55 -27.40 8.19
CA GLN A 358 2.84 -28.69 7.53
C GLN A 358 3.72 -28.56 6.28
N ILE A 359 3.60 -27.44 5.57
CA ILE A 359 4.43 -27.12 4.40
C ILE A 359 5.81 -26.62 4.82
N PHE A 360 5.95 -26.03 6.01
CA PHE A 360 7.21 -25.46 6.48
C PHE A 360 8.42 -26.45 6.44
N PRO A 361 8.30 -27.72 6.88
CA PRO A 361 9.38 -28.71 6.72
C PRO A 361 9.75 -28.98 5.27
N TRP A 362 8.77 -28.98 4.36
CA TRP A 362 9.00 -29.19 2.93
C TRP A 362 9.70 -27.99 2.30
N ILE A 363 9.26 -26.76 2.63
CA ILE A 363 9.94 -25.51 2.23
C ILE A 363 11.37 -25.52 2.76
N ARG A 364 11.60 -25.86 4.04
CA ARG A 364 12.94 -25.92 4.61
C ARG A 364 13.82 -26.94 3.89
N LYS A 365 13.28 -28.10 3.52
CA LYS A 365 14.01 -29.10 2.73
C LYS A 365 14.38 -28.58 1.34
N LYS A 366 13.43 -27.94 0.64
CA LYS A 366 13.67 -27.32 -0.67
C LYS A 366 14.66 -26.16 -0.58
N TRP A 367 14.59 -25.36 0.47
CA TRP A 367 15.51 -24.27 0.75
C TRP A 367 16.93 -24.79 0.97
N ASN A 368 17.09 -25.84 1.78
CA ASN A 368 18.39 -26.47 1.97
C ASN A 368 18.95 -27.02 0.65
N GLN A 369 18.15 -27.75 -0.13
CA GLN A 369 18.56 -28.24 -1.46
C GLN A 369 18.97 -27.10 -2.41
N PHE A 370 18.22 -26.01 -2.43
CA PHE A 370 18.55 -24.83 -3.23
C PHE A 370 19.83 -24.16 -2.74
N THR A 371 20.03 -24.07 -1.42
CA THR A 371 21.26 -23.50 -0.84
C THR A 371 22.47 -24.34 -1.22
N ASP A 372 22.33 -25.67 -1.23
CA ASP A 372 23.40 -26.59 -1.64
C ASP A 372 23.68 -26.51 -3.16
N GLU A 373 22.63 -26.41 -4.00
CA GLU A 373 22.76 -26.18 -5.45
C GLU A 373 23.44 -24.83 -5.77
N VAL A 374 23.17 -23.79 -4.98
CA VAL A 374 23.80 -22.47 -5.13
C VAL A 374 25.25 -22.46 -4.63
N ASN A 375 25.60 -23.32 -3.67
CA ASN A 375 26.96 -23.41 -3.14
C ASN A 375 27.92 -24.14 -4.08
N HIS A 376 27.43 -25.06 -4.91
CA HIS A 376 28.23 -25.81 -5.90
C HIS A 376 27.96 -25.35 -7.34
N ILE A 377 27.85 -24.03 -7.55
CA ILE A 377 27.73 -23.48 -8.90
C ILE A 377 29.07 -23.63 -9.61
N ASP A 378 29.16 -24.69 -10.39
CA ASP A 378 30.22 -24.92 -11.34
C ASP A 378 29.94 -24.06 -12.59
N PHE A 379 30.87 -23.20 -13.01
CA PHE A 379 30.72 -22.21 -14.09
C PHE A 379 30.56 -22.82 -15.52
N SER A 380 29.86 -23.95 -15.66
CA SER A 380 29.39 -24.48 -16.95
C SER A 380 28.01 -23.90 -17.32
N ASP A 381 27.54 -24.14 -18.56
CA ASP A 381 26.26 -23.67 -19.14
C ASP A 381 24.99 -23.86 -18.26
N LYS A 382 25.05 -24.70 -17.21
CA LYS A 382 23.98 -24.84 -16.21
C LYS A 382 23.78 -23.58 -15.35
N THR A 383 24.79 -22.71 -15.25
CA THR A 383 24.81 -21.51 -14.38
C THR A 383 23.72 -20.50 -14.74
N THR A 384 23.51 -20.24 -16.03
CA THR A 384 22.50 -19.26 -16.50
C THR A 384 21.08 -19.67 -16.12
N LYS A 385 20.76 -20.97 -16.16
CA LYS A 385 19.44 -21.49 -15.75
C LYS A 385 19.22 -21.36 -14.23
N THR A 386 20.28 -21.52 -13.43
CA THR A 386 20.20 -21.38 -11.96
C THR A 386 20.04 -19.92 -11.56
N ILE A 387 20.78 -19.00 -12.19
CA ILE A 387 20.60 -17.54 -11.99
C ILE A 387 19.17 -17.12 -12.38
N LEU A 388 18.67 -17.58 -13.52
CA LEU A 388 17.29 -17.28 -13.95
C LEU A 388 16.24 -17.77 -12.94
N LYS A 389 16.43 -18.95 -12.35
CA LYS A 389 15.56 -19.45 -11.27
C LYS A 389 15.60 -18.56 -10.03
N ILE A 390 16.79 -18.11 -9.60
CA ILE A 390 16.95 -17.19 -8.46
C ILE A 390 16.20 -15.88 -8.72
N VAL A 391 16.39 -15.29 -9.90
CA VAL A 391 15.72 -14.04 -10.31
C VAL A 391 14.20 -14.25 -10.37
N GLY A 392 13.73 -15.36 -10.94
CA GLY A 392 12.30 -15.70 -10.99
C GLY A 392 11.67 -15.85 -9.60
N ILE A 393 12.37 -16.48 -8.65
CA ILE A 393 11.91 -16.60 -7.25
C ILE A 393 11.86 -15.23 -6.58
N ASN A 394 12.89 -14.39 -6.74
CA ASN A 394 12.92 -13.03 -6.22
C ASN A 394 11.75 -12.19 -6.76
N PHE A 395 11.49 -12.26 -8.08
CA PHE A 395 10.35 -11.60 -8.71
C PHE A 395 9.02 -12.04 -8.12
N LEU A 396 8.82 -13.36 -7.91
CA LEU A 396 7.56 -13.89 -7.38
C LEU A 396 7.33 -13.45 -5.93
N VAL A 397 8.38 -13.39 -5.10
CA VAL A 397 8.28 -12.88 -3.73
C VAL A 397 7.90 -11.39 -3.71
N LEU A 398 8.54 -10.59 -4.56
CA LEU A 398 8.22 -9.16 -4.67
C LEU A 398 6.77 -8.95 -5.16
N ALA A 399 6.33 -9.70 -6.17
CA ALA A 399 4.96 -9.63 -6.68
C ALA A 399 3.91 -9.92 -5.59
N VAL A 400 4.13 -10.93 -4.74
CA VAL A 400 3.23 -11.26 -3.62
C VAL A 400 3.23 -10.13 -2.58
N LEU A 401 4.39 -9.55 -2.25
CA LEU A 401 4.47 -8.43 -1.31
C LEU A 401 3.73 -7.19 -1.83
N MET A 402 3.77 -6.93 -3.13
CA MET A 402 3.02 -5.82 -3.75
C MET A 402 1.51 -6.03 -3.71
N CYS A 403 1.03 -7.28 -3.73
CA CYS A 403 -0.40 -7.58 -3.56
C CYS A 403 -0.91 -7.35 -2.14
N MET A 404 -0.03 -7.20 -1.14
CA MET A 404 -0.40 -7.09 0.28
C MET A 404 -0.46 -5.64 0.77
N TRP A 405 -1.10 -4.71 0.04
CA TRP A 405 -1.37 -3.30 0.41
C TRP A 405 -0.45 -2.69 1.51
N MET A 406 -0.99 -2.22 2.64
CA MET A 406 -0.21 -1.54 3.69
C MET A 406 0.83 -2.46 4.38
N PHE A 407 0.63 -3.78 4.36
CA PHE A 407 1.55 -4.76 4.95
C PHE A 407 2.75 -5.08 4.05
N GLY A 408 2.65 -4.78 2.75
CA GLY A 408 3.70 -5.02 1.76
C GLY A 408 4.99 -4.26 2.06
N ILE A 409 4.88 -3.00 2.53
CA ILE A 409 6.04 -2.14 2.85
C ILE A 409 6.86 -2.76 3.98
N VAL A 410 6.21 -3.18 5.07
CA VAL A 410 6.87 -3.82 6.22
C VAL A 410 7.53 -5.13 5.78
N GLY A 411 6.82 -5.93 4.97
CA GLY A 411 7.36 -7.17 4.40
C GLY A 411 8.59 -6.93 3.51
N LEU A 412 8.60 -5.84 2.74
CA LEU A 412 9.70 -5.46 1.85
C LEU A 412 10.96 -5.07 2.63
N VAL A 413 10.81 -4.34 3.74
CA VAL A 413 11.92 -4.00 4.63
C VAL A 413 12.55 -5.28 5.22
N ILE A 414 11.72 -6.20 5.74
CA ILE A 414 12.21 -7.47 6.30
C ILE A 414 12.90 -8.31 5.21
N TYR A 415 12.30 -8.40 4.03
CA TYR A 415 12.86 -9.12 2.89
C TYR A 415 14.25 -8.57 2.50
N SER A 416 14.39 -7.26 2.40
CA SER A 416 15.67 -6.60 2.08
C SER A 416 16.75 -6.88 3.12
N LEU A 417 16.41 -6.89 4.41
CA LEU A 417 17.35 -7.23 5.48
C LEU A 417 17.81 -8.69 5.40
N VAL A 418 16.88 -9.62 5.15
CA VAL A 418 17.21 -11.05 4.98
C VAL A 418 18.08 -11.26 3.75
N LEU A 419 17.75 -10.62 2.62
CA LEU A 419 18.51 -10.71 1.39
C LEU A 419 19.94 -10.18 1.58
N PHE A 420 20.09 -9.04 2.26
CA PHE A 420 21.39 -8.47 2.60
C PHE A 420 22.23 -9.44 3.44
N TYR A 421 21.64 -10.03 4.49
CA TYR A 421 22.34 -11.01 5.32
C TYR A 421 22.81 -12.23 4.52
N LEU A 422 21.96 -12.73 3.60
CA LEU A 422 22.27 -13.91 2.79
C LEU A 422 23.38 -13.63 1.77
N MET A 423 23.31 -12.46 1.10
CA MET A 423 24.35 -11.98 0.19
C MET A 423 25.69 -11.79 0.91
N LYS A 424 25.68 -11.18 2.10
CA LYS A 424 26.89 -10.99 2.91
C LYS A 424 27.53 -12.33 3.28
N LYS A 425 26.73 -13.29 3.76
CA LYS A 425 27.23 -14.63 4.12
C LYS A 425 27.84 -15.36 2.92
N TYR A 426 27.26 -15.22 1.74
CA TYR A 426 27.78 -15.83 0.51
C TYR A 426 29.08 -15.15 0.05
N TYR A 427 29.13 -13.81 0.09
CA TYR A 427 30.34 -13.04 -0.19
C TYR A 427 31.51 -13.41 0.72
N ASP A 428 31.28 -13.49 2.04
CA ASP A 428 32.31 -13.86 3.01
C ASP A 428 32.87 -15.28 2.76
N ARG A 429 32.01 -16.20 2.29
CA ARG A 429 32.45 -17.54 1.89
C ARG A 429 33.32 -17.51 0.63
N ILE A 430 32.86 -16.84 -0.44
CA ILE A 430 33.65 -16.70 -1.67
C ILE A 430 35.01 -16.07 -1.38
N LYS A 431 35.05 -15.04 -0.53
CA LYS A 431 36.29 -14.39 -0.11
C LYS A 431 37.24 -15.39 0.57
N LYS A 432 36.72 -16.22 1.48
CA LYS A 432 37.51 -17.25 2.17
C LYS A 432 38.07 -18.27 1.18
N ASP A 433 37.25 -18.75 0.24
CA ASP A 433 37.65 -19.75 -0.74
C ASP A 433 38.70 -19.16 -1.73
N TYR A 434 38.54 -17.89 -2.09
CA TYR A 434 39.51 -17.12 -2.86
C TYR A 434 40.85 -16.96 -2.11
N ASP A 435 40.83 -16.64 -0.82
CA ASP A 435 42.04 -16.51 0.00
C ASP A 435 42.79 -17.86 0.14
N VAL A 436 42.07 -18.99 0.15
CA VAL A 436 42.68 -20.33 0.10
C VAL A 436 43.39 -20.55 -1.23
N LEU A 437 42.71 -20.29 -2.35
CA LEU A 437 43.29 -20.42 -3.68
C LEU A 437 44.53 -19.54 -3.86
N MET A 438 44.45 -18.27 -3.44
CA MET A 438 45.56 -17.31 -3.53
C MET A 438 46.78 -17.78 -2.74
N ARG A 439 46.58 -18.28 -1.52
CA ARG A 439 47.68 -18.86 -0.72
C ARG A 439 48.31 -20.07 -1.40
N GLY A 440 47.50 -20.92 -2.05
CA GLY A 440 48.00 -22.06 -2.81
C GLY A 440 48.88 -21.64 -3.98
N VAL A 441 48.46 -20.64 -4.76
CA VAL A 441 49.24 -20.06 -5.86
C VAL A 441 50.55 -19.46 -5.34
N GLN A 442 50.49 -18.70 -4.24
CA GLN A 442 51.66 -18.05 -3.67
C GLN A 442 52.71 -19.06 -3.17
N ARG A 443 52.29 -20.17 -2.56
CA ARG A 443 53.23 -21.24 -2.12
C ARG A 443 53.96 -21.89 -3.30
N ILE A 444 53.25 -22.13 -4.41
CA ILE A 444 53.87 -22.65 -5.64
C ILE A 444 54.89 -21.64 -6.19
N ALA A 445 54.57 -20.34 -6.17
CA ALA A 445 55.48 -19.28 -6.59
C ALA A 445 56.73 -19.17 -5.69
N GLU A 446 56.61 -19.46 -4.40
CA GLU A 446 57.73 -19.51 -3.43
C GLU A 446 58.56 -20.80 -3.53
N GLY A 447 58.15 -21.77 -4.37
CA GLY A 447 58.88 -23.03 -4.61
C GLY A 447 58.47 -24.20 -3.71
N ASP A 448 57.43 -24.05 -2.89
CA ASP A 448 56.84 -25.16 -2.11
C ASP A 448 55.89 -25.98 -3.00
N LEU A 449 56.41 -27.06 -3.57
CA LEU A 449 55.67 -27.96 -4.49
C LEU A 449 55.13 -29.23 -3.82
N ASP A 450 55.41 -29.42 -2.53
CA ASP A 450 55.03 -30.63 -1.80
C ASP A 450 53.63 -30.52 -1.18
N THR A 451 53.16 -29.30 -0.90
CA THR A 451 51.87 -29.09 -0.25
C THR A 451 50.70 -29.05 -1.24
N MET A 452 49.62 -29.79 -0.92
CA MET A 452 48.36 -29.83 -1.67
C MET A 452 47.30 -28.96 -1.00
N ILE A 453 46.50 -28.27 -1.83
CA ILE A 453 45.23 -27.70 -1.39
C ILE A 453 44.24 -28.86 -1.28
N THR A 454 43.85 -29.26 -0.07
CA THR A 454 42.88 -30.34 0.16
C THR A 454 41.47 -29.84 0.46
N GLU A 455 41.34 -28.53 0.68
CA GLU A 455 40.08 -27.86 1.02
C GLU A 455 39.16 -27.78 -0.21
N ASP A 456 37.86 -28.02 -0.02
CA ASP A 456 36.82 -27.73 -1.02
C ASP A 456 36.67 -26.21 -1.10
N ILE A 457 36.99 -25.65 -2.28
CA ILE A 457 36.93 -24.20 -2.52
C ILE A 457 35.71 -23.80 -3.36
N GLY A 458 34.68 -24.66 -3.35
CA GLY A 458 33.36 -24.39 -3.90
C GLY A 458 33.42 -24.03 -5.38
N VAL A 459 33.09 -22.77 -5.69
CA VAL A 459 33.03 -22.25 -7.07
C VAL A 459 34.41 -22.25 -7.76
N PHE A 460 35.50 -22.29 -6.99
CA PHE A 460 36.86 -22.29 -7.53
C PHE A 460 37.46 -23.70 -7.73
N GLU A 461 36.72 -24.77 -7.47
CA GLU A 461 37.23 -26.14 -7.56
C GLU A 461 37.88 -26.48 -8.93
N PRO A 462 37.35 -26.03 -10.08
CA PRO A 462 38.01 -26.25 -11.38
C PRO A 462 39.41 -25.59 -11.46
N PHE A 463 39.60 -24.43 -10.81
CA PHE A 463 40.90 -23.76 -10.78
C PHE A 463 41.91 -24.51 -9.92
N LYS A 464 41.47 -25.17 -8.85
CA LYS A 464 42.32 -26.03 -8.02
C LYS A 464 42.83 -27.25 -8.78
N GLU A 465 41.99 -27.87 -9.61
CA GLU A 465 42.41 -29.00 -10.46
C GLU A 465 43.50 -28.56 -11.43
N GLN A 466 43.28 -27.46 -12.17
CA GLN A 466 44.26 -26.89 -13.10
C GLN A 466 45.57 -26.49 -12.39
N LEU A 467 45.48 -25.86 -11.22
CA LEU A 467 46.66 -25.47 -10.43
C LEU A 467 47.44 -26.70 -9.96
N THR A 468 46.76 -27.79 -9.65
CA THR A 468 47.38 -29.07 -9.26
C THR A 468 48.14 -29.70 -10.42
N GLU A 469 47.59 -29.64 -11.64
CA GLU A 469 48.29 -30.08 -12.86
C GLU A 469 49.54 -29.24 -13.13
N ILE A 470 49.44 -27.90 -13.04
CA ILE A 470 50.58 -26.98 -13.21
C ILE A 470 51.68 -27.31 -12.20
N ARG A 471 51.34 -27.44 -10.92
CA ARG A 471 52.30 -27.80 -9.86
C ARG A 471 52.98 -29.13 -10.13
N THR A 472 52.23 -30.15 -10.56
CA THR A 472 52.75 -31.49 -10.82
C THR A 472 53.70 -31.48 -12.02
N GLY A 473 53.34 -30.78 -13.10
CA GLY A 473 54.19 -30.57 -14.27
C GLY A 473 55.48 -29.81 -13.90
N PHE A 474 55.36 -28.77 -13.06
CA PHE A 474 56.49 -27.99 -12.60
C PHE A 474 57.43 -28.81 -11.70
N LYS A 475 56.89 -29.58 -10.75
CA LYS A 475 57.68 -30.49 -9.90
C LYS A 475 58.44 -31.51 -10.72
N LYS A 476 57.79 -32.11 -11.72
CA LYS A 476 58.44 -33.05 -12.64
C LYS A 476 59.60 -32.39 -13.40
N ALA A 477 59.41 -31.17 -13.91
CA ALA A 477 60.47 -30.44 -14.61
C ALA A 477 61.66 -30.13 -13.67
N VAL A 478 61.39 -29.76 -12.41
CA VAL A 478 62.43 -29.53 -11.40
C VAL A 478 63.17 -30.82 -11.08
N ASP A 479 62.48 -31.94 -10.86
CA ASP A 479 63.10 -33.24 -10.56
C ASP A 479 63.96 -33.75 -11.73
N GLU A 480 63.50 -33.57 -12.97
CA GLU A 480 64.27 -33.90 -14.18
C GLU A 480 65.52 -33.02 -14.30
N GLU A 481 65.43 -31.72 -14.01
CA GLU A 481 66.59 -30.82 -14.02
C GLU A 481 67.59 -31.19 -12.92
N VAL A 482 67.14 -31.47 -11.69
CA VAL A 482 68.02 -31.93 -10.59
C VAL A 482 68.70 -33.24 -10.94
N LYS A 483 67.98 -34.20 -11.56
CA LYS A 483 68.56 -35.46 -12.03
C LYS A 483 69.58 -35.23 -13.14
N SER A 484 69.28 -34.34 -14.10
CA SER A 484 70.20 -33.95 -15.17
C SER A 484 71.49 -33.34 -14.63
N GLN A 485 71.39 -32.42 -13.67
CA GLN A 485 72.54 -31.81 -13.00
C GLN A 485 73.38 -32.83 -12.21
N ARG A 486 72.73 -33.75 -11.48
CA ARG A 486 73.43 -34.85 -10.79
C ARG A 486 74.17 -35.74 -11.77
N MET A 487 73.53 -36.14 -12.87
CA MET A 487 74.14 -36.99 -13.90
C MET A 487 75.30 -36.29 -14.61
N LYS A 488 75.19 -34.98 -14.92
CA LYS A 488 76.31 -34.17 -15.42
C LYS A 488 77.48 -34.17 -14.43
N THR A 489 77.20 -33.96 -13.14
CA THR A 489 78.23 -33.93 -12.08
C THR A 489 78.91 -35.30 -11.91
N GLU A 490 78.14 -36.38 -11.91
CA GLU A 490 78.64 -37.75 -11.81
C GLU A 490 79.48 -38.12 -13.04
N LEU A 491 79.02 -37.77 -14.25
CA LEU A 491 79.77 -37.97 -15.49
C LEU A 491 81.12 -37.22 -15.46
N ILE A 492 81.11 -35.94 -15.05
CA ILE A 492 82.35 -35.15 -14.90
C ILE A 492 83.28 -35.81 -13.89
N THR A 493 82.75 -36.28 -12.76
CA THR A 493 83.54 -36.93 -11.70
C THR A 493 84.15 -38.25 -12.18
N ASN A 494 83.36 -39.09 -12.85
CA ASN A 494 83.80 -40.37 -13.41
C ASN A 494 84.85 -40.20 -14.50
N VAL A 495 84.61 -39.30 -15.46
CA VAL A 495 85.60 -38.97 -16.50
C VAL A 495 86.88 -38.40 -15.88
N SER A 496 86.77 -37.55 -14.86
CA SER A 496 87.94 -37.00 -14.16
C SER A 496 88.75 -38.10 -13.45
N HIS A 497 88.08 -39.07 -12.82
CA HIS A 497 88.72 -40.22 -12.18
C HIS A 497 89.46 -41.10 -13.21
N ASP A 498 88.80 -41.37 -14.33
CA ASP A 498 89.33 -42.21 -15.40
C ASP A 498 90.47 -41.55 -16.18
N LEU A 499 90.52 -40.20 -16.23
CA LEU A 499 91.65 -39.47 -16.80
C LEU A 499 92.84 -39.37 -15.82
N LYS A 500 92.58 -39.28 -14.52
CA LYS A 500 93.65 -39.18 -13.49
C LYS A 500 94.50 -40.45 -13.43
N THR A 501 93.90 -41.62 -13.61
CA THR A 501 94.56 -42.93 -13.50
C THR A 501 95.68 -43.12 -14.55
N PRO A 502 95.45 -43.03 -15.87
CA PRO A 502 96.50 -43.15 -16.87
C PRO A 502 97.51 -42.01 -16.78
N LEU A 503 97.08 -40.79 -16.44
CA LEU A 503 98.00 -39.66 -16.26
C LEU A 503 98.98 -39.91 -15.10
N THR A 504 98.50 -40.49 -14.00
CA THR A 504 99.35 -40.88 -12.86
C THR A 504 100.32 -41.99 -13.25
N ALA A 505 99.85 -43.00 -14.01
CA ALA A 505 100.70 -44.08 -14.51
C ALA A 505 101.80 -43.54 -15.44
N ILE A 506 101.46 -42.70 -16.43
CA ILE A 506 102.43 -42.05 -17.34
C ILE A 506 103.45 -41.24 -16.54
N THR A 507 103.00 -40.44 -15.57
CA THR A 507 103.90 -39.67 -14.70
C THR A 507 104.85 -40.59 -13.92
N THR A 508 104.34 -41.70 -13.39
CA THR A 508 105.13 -42.69 -12.64
C THR A 508 106.16 -43.38 -13.53
N TYR A 509 105.79 -43.82 -14.73
CA TYR A 509 106.73 -44.41 -15.68
C TYR A 509 107.82 -43.40 -16.11
N VAL A 510 107.45 -42.14 -16.36
CA VAL A 510 108.41 -41.08 -16.65
C VAL A 510 109.36 -40.82 -15.47
N GLU A 511 108.87 -40.84 -14.23
CA GLU A 511 109.71 -40.71 -13.03
C GLU A 511 110.66 -41.89 -12.85
N LEU A 512 110.21 -43.12 -13.10
CA LEU A 512 111.06 -44.32 -13.05
C LEU A 512 112.16 -44.29 -14.12
N LEU A 513 111.85 -43.86 -15.34
CA LEU A 513 112.82 -43.71 -16.43
C LEU A 513 113.89 -42.64 -16.16
N LYS A 514 113.58 -41.64 -15.33
CA LYS A 514 114.51 -40.55 -14.94
C LYS A 514 115.49 -40.93 -13.82
N LYS A 515 115.34 -42.09 -13.18
CA LYS A 515 116.28 -42.53 -12.13
C LYS A 515 117.66 -42.85 -12.75
N GLU A 516 118.74 -42.47 -12.07
CA GLU A 516 120.12 -42.58 -12.59
C GLU A 516 120.67 -44.03 -12.56
N ASP A 517 120.13 -44.90 -11.70
CA ASP A 517 120.62 -46.27 -11.44
C ASP A 517 119.69 -47.39 -12.00
N ILE A 518 119.04 -47.18 -13.14
CA ILE A 518 118.21 -48.22 -13.76
C ILE A 518 119.01 -49.04 -14.77
N THR A 519 118.83 -50.36 -14.77
CA THR A 519 119.47 -51.23 -15.77
C THR A 519 118.85 -51.01 -17.15
N GLU A 520 119.64 -51.20 -18.22
CA GLU A 520 119.15 -51.03 -19.60
C GLU A 520 118.01 -52.00 -19.96
N GLU A 521 117.93 -53.14 -19.28
CA GLU A 521 116.87 -54.14 -19.43
C GLU A 521 115.56 -53.65 -18.80
N GLU A 522 115.61 -53.06 -17.60
CA GLU A 522 114.44 -52.45 -16.94
C GLU A 522 113.94 -51.21 -17.69
N ARG A 523 114.85 -50.39 -18.23
CA ARG A 523 114.51 -49.22 -19.05
C ARG A 523 113.69 -49.60 -20.29
N LYS A 524 114.10 -50.67 -21.00
CA LYS A 524 113.34 -51.19 -22.15
C LYS A 524 111.98 -51.72 -21.75
N SER A 525 111.89 -52.44 -20.64
CA SER A 525 110.62 -52.97 -20.13
C SER A 525 109.59 -51.89 -19.83
N TYR A 526 110.01 -50.71 -19.33
CA TYR A 526 109.10 -49.60 -19.04
C TYR A 526 108.69 -48.78 -20.28
N ILE A 527 109.37 -48.95 -21.42
CA ILE A 527 109.04 -48.27 -22.70
C ILE A 527 108.12 -49.16 -23.57
N GLU A 528 108.20 -50.48 -23.44
CA GLU A 528 107.36 -51.44 -24.18
C GLU A 528 105.93 -51.60 -23.62
N THR A 529 105.66 -51.06 -22.43
CA THR A 529 104.34 -51.09 -21.76
C THR A 529 103.57 -49.80 -22.04
#